data_AF-A0ABD5TNP3-F1
#
_entry.id   AF-A0ABD5TNP3-F1
#
_cell.length_a   1.000
_cell.length_b   1.000
_cell.length_c   1.000
_cell.angle_alpha   90.00
_cell.angle_beta   90.00
_cell.angle_gamma   90.00
#
_symmetry.space_group_name_H-M   'P 1'
#
loop_
_entity.id
_entity.type
_entity.pdbx_description
1 polymer ?
#
loop_
_entity_poly.entity_id
_entity_poly.type
_entity_poly.pdbx_seq_one_letter_code
_entity_poly.pdbx_strand_id
1 'polypeptide(L)'
;MTPDEGFATGHLDGEFDLPELEESTFPDVYVGLEVDLLAPGDGVVTDRHHASADRYEADDPQNQIDGQISPFALSGWLRHGCERVLQIAGMTACHPGEPNADYMLEDVYGRDLDSGYHEKGACVEAGDDAGCVVFELFGGFGARPGVLLRRPIRFSPVRRQVDVLRGEAEAHYRQLHTQVRSRNESDGGQPLRHATRDVVGNLEGTWLLSLRELKPEFVGLLVEAVSFLDANSDSFEFQLGGARNFGAGIADVQVVNPLYSDAEIRRVYNRAQKATSAMREKDAEWRDVYREEFVRALQDRVSDADGELRAAVDRRDSSASGGES
;
A
#
# COMPACT_ATOMS: atom_id res chain seq x y z
N MET A 1 9.29 -28.60 -0.07
CA MET A 1 7.90 -28.17 -0.21
C MET A 1 7.20 -29.32 -0.91
N THR A 2 6.14 -29.85 -0.32
CA THR A 2 5.36 -31.02 -0.77
C THR A 2 3.98 -30.86 -0.15
N PRO A 3 2.91 -31.42 -0.72
CA PRO A 3 2.26 -31.16 -2.00
C PRO A 3 0.89 -30.50 -1.73
N ASP A 4 0.78 -29.21 -1.98
CA ASP A 4 -0.48 -28.45 -2.06
C ASP A 4 -0.16 -27.17 -2.86
N GLU A 5 0.45 -27.36 -4.03
CA GLU A 5 1.16 -26.34 -4.81
C GLU A 5 0.20 -25.44 -5.62
N GLY A 6 -0.83 -24.93 -4.96
CA GLY A 6 -1.84 -24.10 -5.58
C GLY A 6 -2.53 -23.18 -4.60
N PHE A 7 -3.45 -22.38 -5.12
CA PHE A 7 -4.30 -21.53 -4.31
C PHE A 7 -5.32 -22.39 -3.54
N ALA A 8 -5.44 -22.14 -2.24
CA ALA A 8 -6.49 -22.75 -1.42
C ALA A 8 -7.84 -22.11 -1.75
N THR A 9 -8.74 -22.88 -2.36
CA THR A 9 -10.06 -22.42 -2.80
C THR A 9 -11.22 -23.18 -2.15
N GLY A 10 -10.94 -24.24 -1.38
CA GLY A 10 -11.98 -25.14 -0.84
C GLY A 10 -12.96 -24.50 0.16
N HIS A 11 -12.70 -23.26 0.58
CA HIS A 11 -13.58 -22.45 1.43
C HIS A 11 -14.43 -21.43 0.65
N LEU A 12 -14.33 -21.41 -0.69
CA LEU A 12 -15.07 -20.55 -1.59
C LEU A 12 -16.10 -21.36 -2.36
N ASP A 13 -17.25 -20.75 -2.66
CA ASP A 13 -18.37 -21.33 -3.39
C ASP A 13 -18.22 -21.08 -4.91
N GLY A 14 -17.04 -21.40 -5.46
CA GLY A 14 -16.75 -21.18 -6.87
C GLY A 14 -15.60 -22.02 -7.40
N GLU A 15 -15.63 -22.26 -8.72
CA GLU A 15 -14.44 -22.74 -9.46
C GLU A 15 -13.64 -21.52 -9.92
N PHE A 16 -12.31 -21.57 -9.83
CA PHE A 16 -11.43 -20.45 -10.17
C PHE A 16 -10.32 -20.91 -11.10
N ASP A 17 -10.05 -20.12 -12.14
CA ASP A 17 -8.95 -20.34 -13.08
C ASP A 17 -7.74 -19.51 -12.66
N LEU A 18 -6.82 -20.13 -11.92
CA LEU A 18 -5.73 -19.43 -11.22
C LEU A 18 -4.38 -19.83 -11.83
N PRO A 19 -3.40 -18.92 -11.84
CA PRO A 19 -2.14 -19.17 -12.53
C PRO A 19 -1.33 -20.28 -11.84
N GLU A 20 -0.58 -21.04 -12.64
CA GLU A 20 0.38 -22.01 -12.12
C GLU A 20 1.49 -21.32 -11.32
N LEU A 21 1.81 -21.84 -10.13
CA LEU A 21 2.77 -21.19 -9.24
C LEU A 21 4.18 -21.15 -9.82
N GLU A 22 4.59 -22.17 -10.58
CA GLU A 22 5.91 -22.26 -11.22
C GLU A 22 6.16 -21.16 -12.27
N GLU A 23 5.09 -20.59 -12.83
CA GLU A 23 5.15 -19.55 -13.85
C GLU A 23 4.86 -18.15 -13.28
N SER A 24 4.82 -18.01 -11.96
CA SER A 24 4.45 -16.77 -11.27
C SER A 24 5.46 -16.37 -10.18
N THR A 25 5.29 -15.17 -9.61
CA THR A 25 6.06 -14.71 -8.45
C THR A 25 5.47 -15.16 -7.13
N PHE A 26 4.31 -15.83 -7.12
CA PHE A 26 3.67 -16.25 -5.88
C PHE A 26 4.59 -17.21 -5.08
N PRO A 27 4.64 -17.07 -3.75
CA PRO A 27 3.75 -16.27 -2.92
C PRO A 27 4.14 -14.79 -2.73
N ASP A 28 5.17 -14.33 -3.43
CA ASP A 28 5.63 -12.95 -3.39
C ASP A 28 4.80 -12.06 -4.33
N VAL A 29 4.29 -10.96 -3.78
CA VAL A 29 3.56 -9.91 -4.50
C VAL A 29 4.39 -8.64 -4.42
N TYR A 30 4.82 -8.15 -5.57
CA TYR A 30 5.59 -6.92 -5.69
C TYR A 30 4.62 -5.77 -5.94
N VAL A 31 4.62 -4.79 -5.04
CA VAL A 31 3.95 -3.50 -5.28
C VAL A 31 5.01 -2.55 -5.82
N GLY A 32 4.84 -2.05 -7.04
CA GLY A 32 5.66 -0.97 -7.58
C GLY A 32 5.27 0.36 -6.96
N LEU A 33 6.25 1.19 -6.64
CA LEU A 33 6.03 2.52 -6.10
C LEU A 33 6.89 3.55 -6.82
N GLU A 34 6.25 4.67 -7.17
CA GLU A 34 6.89 5.91 -7.55
C GLU A 34 6.36 7.03 -6.62
N VAL A 35 7.26 7.69 -5.91
CA VAL A 35 6.91 8.78 -4.98
C VAL A 35 7.89 9.93 -5.18
N ASP A 36 7.41 11.03 -5.76
CA ASP A 36 8.21 12.23 -5.98
C ASP A 36 8.78 12.79 -4.68
N LEU A 37 7.94 12.80 -3.64
CA LEU A 37 8.25 13.41 -2.37
C LEU A 37 7.59 12.65 -1.23
N LEU A 38 8.38 11.96 -0.45
CA LEU A 38 7.96 11.31 0.79
C LEU A 38 8.61 12.03 1.97
N ALA A 39 7.82 12.73 2.76
CA ALA A 39 8.33 13.39 3.96
C ALA A 39 8.28 12.42 5.16
N PRO A 40 9.44 12.05 5.74
CA PRO A 40 9.51 11.32 7.00
C PRO A 40 8.73 12.07 8.08
N GLY A 41 7.96 11.33 8.86
CA GLY A 41 7.06 11.82 9.91
C GLY A 41 6.57 10.64 10.74
N ASP A 42 5.55 10.83 11.58
CA ASP A 42 5.13 9.86 12.61
C ASP A 42 4.83 8.44 12.08
N GLY A 43 4.59 8.26 10.78
CA GLY A 43 4.46 6.95 10.13
C GLY A 43 5.73 6.42 9.47
N VAL A 44 6.50 7.26 8.75
CA VAL A 44 7.64 6.83 7.94
C VAL A 44 8.93 7.00 8.73
N VAL A 45 9.37 5.92 9.37
CA VAL A 45 10.69 5.83 10.00
C VAL A 45 11.70 5.49 8.92
N THR A 46 12.59 6.44 8.63
CA THR A 46 13.85 6.16 7.94
C THR A 46 14.94 5.82 8.95
N ASP A 47 16.01 5.12 8.57
CA ASP A 47 17.09 4.71 9.49
C ASP A 47 17.62 5.92 10.33
N ARG A 48 17.45 7.12 9.77
CA ARG A 48 17.60 8.43 10.40
C ARG A 48 16.76 8.70 11.66
N HIS A 49 15.55 8.17 11.80
CA HIS A 49 14.60 8.48 12.90
C HIS A 49 14.89 7.74 14.21
N HIS A 50 15.93 6.90 14.25
CA HIS A 50 16.46 6.38 15.52
C HIS A 50 17.42 7.35 16.22
N ALA A 51 17.91 8.39 15.53
CA ALA A 51 18.68 9.47 16.11
C ALA A 51 17.88 10.78 16.00
N SER A 52 17.53 11.38 17.14
CA SER A 52 16.86 12.68 17.30
C SER A 52 17.06 13.67 16.14
N ALA A 53 16.02 14.43 15.79
CA ALA A 53 16.09 15.53 14.81
C ALA A 53 17.28 16.51 15.02
N ASP A 54 17.82 16.55 16.24
CA ASP A 54 18.94 17.39 16.66
C ASP A 54 20.35 16.80 16.39
N ARG A 55 20.48 15.59 15.82
CA ARG A 55 21.76 14.91 15.53
C ARG A 55 22.04 14.72 14.04
N TYR A 56 21.62 15.67 13.22
CA TYR A 56 21.91 15.66 11.79
C TYR A 56 23.27 16.32 11.49
N GLU A 57 24.19 15.55 10.92
CA GLU A 57 25.42 16.07 10.31
C GLU A 57 25.34 15.85 8.79
N ALA A 58 25.25 16.94 8.01
CA ALA A 58 25.08 16.89 6.55
C ALA A 58 26.23 16.17 5.81
N ASP A 59 27.40 16.13 6.46
CA ASP A 59 28.62 15.54 5.90
C ASP A 59 28.88 14.11 6.40
N ASP A 60 27.97 13.52 7.19
CA ASP A 60 28.11 12.12 7.61
C ASP A 60 27.91 11.19 6.40
N PRO A 61 28.89 10.33 6.06
CA PRO A 61 28.76 9.37 4.96
C PRO A 61 27.55 8.44 5.07
N GLN A 62 27.07 8.10 6.28
CA GLN A 62 25.84 7.32 6.46
C GLN A 62 24.60 8.10 6.05
N ASN A 63 24.61 9.43 6.16
CA ASN A 63 23.53 10.32 5.72
C ASN A 63 23.51 10.56 4.20
N GLN A 64 24.49 10.03 3.46
CA GLN A 64 24.62 10.22 2.00
C GLN A 64 24.34 8.95 1.19
N ILE A 65 24.21 7.78 1.84
CA ILE A 65 24.27 6.51 1.11
C ILE A 65 22.94 5.75 1.17
N ASP A 66 22.37 5.26 2.27
CA ASP A 66 21.16 4.42 2.17
C ASP A 66 20.10 4.73 3.24
N GLY A 67 18.92 4.13 3.12
CA GLY A 67 17.85 4.24 4.12
C GLY A 67 16.80 3.15 4.02
N GLN A 68 15.75 3.27 4.83
CA GLN A 68 14.65 2.33 4.88
C GLN A 68 13.32 3.06 5.06
N ILE A 69 12.20 2.51 4.59
CA ILE A 69 10.85 2.91 4.98
C ILE A 69 10.29 1.79 5.85
N SER A 70 9.88 2.16 7.07
CA SER A 70 9.34 1.21 8.05
C SER A 70 8.17 0.38 7.50
N PRO A 71 8.14 -0.93 7.81
CA PRO A 71 7.05 -1.79 7.39
C PRO A 71 5.74 -1.42 8.11
N PHE A 72 5.78 -0.76 9.27
CA PHE A 72 4.58 -0.33 10.00
C PHE A 72 3.81 0.76 9.27
N ALA A 73 4.53 1.75 8.69
CA ALA A 73 3.91 2.81 7.89
C ALA A 73 3.17 2.23 6.69
N LEU A 74 3.89 1.43 5.91
CA LEU A 74 3.40 0.80 4.70
C LEU A 74 2.25 -0.16 5.02
N SER A 75 2.37 -0.90 6.14
CA SER A 75 1.31 -1.78 6.63
C SER A 75 0.04 -1.02 6.98
N GLY A 76 0.13 0.09 7.71
CA GLY A 76 -1.04 0.88 8.08
C GLY A 76 -1.71 1.50 6.86
N TRP A 77 -0.91 2.02 5.94
CA TRP A 77 -1.38 2.59 4.67
C TRP A 77 -2.09 1.56 3.78
N LEU A 78 -1.47 0.40 3.54
CA LEU A 78 -2.07 -0.68 2.77
C LEU A 78 -3.35 -1.22 3.46
N ARG A 79 -3.30 -1.39 4.79
CA ARG A 79 -4.45 -1.85 5.57
C ARG A 79 -5.64 -0.90 5.40
N HIS A 80 -5.40 0.41 5.46
CA HIS A 80 -6.44 1.42 5.24
C HIS A 80 -7.07 1.30 3.85
N GLY A 81 -6.27 1.05 2.81
CA GLY A 81 -6.77 0.74 1.47
C GLY A 81 -7.65 -0.51 1.44
N CYS A 82 -7.21 -1.61 2.08
CA CYS A 82 -8.00 -2.84 2.19
C CYS A 82 -9.32 -2.63 2.93
N GLU A 83 -9.29 -1.92 4.06
CA GLU A 83 -10.48 -1.58 4.84
C GLU A 83 -11.48 -0.80 4.00
N ARG A 84 -10.99 0.15 3.20
CA ARG A 84 -11.85 0.95 2.34
C ARG A 84 -12.49 0.14 1.22
N VAL A 85 -11.75 -0.79 0.61
CA VAL A 85 -12.29 -1.72 -0.39
C VAL A 85 -13.40 -2.58 0.21
N LEU A 86 -13.21 -3.14 1.41
CA LEU A 86 -14.26 -3.92 2.09
C LEU A 86 -15.50 -3.08 2.39
N GLN A 87 -15.33 -1.84 2.87
CA GLN A 87 -16.44 -0.93 3.14
C GLN A 87 -17.21 -0.55 1.87
N ILE A 88 -16.53 -0.38 0.73
CA ILE A 88 -17.17 -0.17 -0.58
C ILE A 88 -17.97 -1.41 -0.99
N ALA A 89 -17.50 -2.61 -0.63
CA ALA A 89 -18.22 -3.88 -0.81
C ALA A 89 -19.46 -4.02 0.10
N GLY A 90 -19.72 -3.07 1.00
CA GLY A 90 -20.79 -3.18 2.00
C GLY A 90 -20.41 -3.98 3.24
N MET A 91 -19.15 -4.40 3.38
CA MET A 91 -18.66 -5.15 4.53
C MET A 91 -18.03 -4.26 5.59
N THR A 92 -18.12 -4.70 6.84
CA THR A 92 -17.39 -4.04 7.93
C THR A 92 -15.94 -4.54 8.01
N ALA A 93 -15.02 -3.67 8.41
CA ALA A 93 -13.62 -4.04 8.66
C ALA A 93 -13.31 -4.07 10.17
N CYS A 94 -12.31 -4.88 10.55
CA CYS A 94 -11.89 -4.96 11.96
C CYS A 94 -11.21 -3.66 12.40
N HIS A 95 -11.66 -3.07 13.51
CA HIS A 95 -11.11 -1.81 14.00
C HIS A 95 -9.60 -1.92 14.41
N PRO A 96 -8.72 -0.96 14.06
CA PRO A 96 -7.30 -1.01 14.42
C PRO A 96 -7.02 -0.80 15.92
N GLY A 97 -7.75 0.12 16.56
CA GLY A 97 -7.60 0.51 17.96
C GLY A 97 -8.39 -0.37 18.93
N GLU A 98 -7.89 -0.51 20.16
CA GLU A 98 -8.63 -1.16 21.26
C GLU A 98 -9.79 -0.28 21.76
N PRO A 99 -10.92 -0.85 22.22
CA PRO A 99 -12.02 -0.09 22.81
C PRO A 99 -11.62 0.74 24.04
N ASN A 100 -10.53 0.36 24.72
CA ASN A 100 -10.05 0.95 25.96
C ASN A 100 -8.70 1.68 25.84
N ALA A 101 -8.21 1.95 24.64
CA ALA A 101 -6.94 2.66 24.48
C ALA A 101 -7.07 4.10 25.03
N ASP A 102 -6.15 4.53 25.91
CA ASP A 102 -6.15 5.83 26.61
C ASP A 102 -6.16 7.10 25.70
N TYR A 103 -6.26 6.93 24.38
CA TYR A 103 -6.31 7.98 23.35
C TYR A 103 -7.74 8.38 22.95
N MET A 104 -8.74 8.02 23.73
CA MET A 104 -10.15 8.38 23.48
C MET A 104 -10.34 9.91 23.56
N LEU A 105 -10.08 10.60 22.45
CA LEU A 105 -10.89 11.76 22.10
C LEU A 105 -12.34 11.27 22.09
N GLU A 106 -13.18 11.91 22.89
CA GLU A 106 -14.60 11.57 23.05
C GLU A 106 -15.24 11.34 21.67
N ASP A 107 -15.99 10.25 21.53
CA ASP A 107 -16.75 9.85 20.34
C ASP A 107 -15.98 9.36 19.09
N VAL A 108 -14.64 9.33 19.06
CA VAL A 108 -13.89 8.85 17.88
C VAL A 108 -14.14 7.36 17.61
N TYR A 109 -14.02 6.52 18.64
CA TYR A 109 -14.22 5.07 18.49
C TYR A 109 -15.64 4.73 18.03
N GLY A 110 -16.66 5.35 18.64
CA GLY A 110 -18.06 5.15 18.25
C GLY A 110 -18.32 5.58 16.81
N ARG A 111 -17.75 6.72 16.39
CA ARG A 111 -17.85 7.18 15.01
C ARG A 111 -17.21 6.22 14.02
N ASP A 112 -16.08 5.61 14.38
CA ASP A 112 -15.42 4.63 13.52
C ASP A 112 -16.32 3.39 13.36
N LEU A 113 -16.94 2.91 14.44
CA LEU A 113 -17.93 1.82 14.33
C LEU A 113 -19.09 2.16 13.37
N ASP A 114 -19.64 3.36 13.49
CA ASP A 114 -20.70 3.86 12.58
C ASP A 114 -20.22 4.04 11.13
N SER A 115 -18.90 4.11 10.92
CA SER A 115 -18.27 4.33 9.60
C SER A 115 -17.87 3.02 8.91
N GLY A 116 -18.37 1.87 9.38
CA GLY A 116 -18.14 0.56 8.76
C GLY A 116 -16.99 -0.22 9.40
N TYR A 117 -16.70 0.03 10.67
CA TYR A 117 -15.84 -0.82 11.48
C TYR A 117 -16.66 -1.67 12.44
N HIS A 118 -16.23 -2.89 12.71
CA HIS A 118 -16.75 -3.68 13.82
C HIS A 118 -15.75 -3.64 14.99
N GLU A 119 -16.23 -3.94 16.20
CA GLU A 119 -15.39 -3.97 17.39
C GLU A 119 -14.20 -4.92 17.18
N LYS A 120 -13.03 -4.43 17.58
CA LYS A 120 -11.78 -5.16 17.45
C LYS A 120 -11.86 -6.48 18.22
N GLY A 121 -11.60 -7.58 17.55
CA GLY A 121 -11.68 -8.91 18.15
C GLY A 121 -13.04 -9.60 18.01
N ALA A 122 -14.12 -8.90 17.65
CA ALA A 122 -15.43 -9.51 17.48
C ALA A 122 -15.44 -10.60 16.38
N CYS A 123 -14.63 -10.44 15.33
CA CYS A 123 -14.46 -11.40 14.24
C CYS A 123 -13.64 -12.65 14.62
N VAL A 124 -13.17 -12.76 15.87
CA VAL A 124 -12.37 -13.89 16.36
C VAL A 124 -13.24 -14.98 16.96
N GLU A 125 -14.33 -14.58 17.61
CA GLU A 125 -15.20 -15.46 18.39
C GLU A 125 -16.42 -15.97 17.61
N ALA A 126 -16.61 -15.52 16.35
CA ALA A 126 -17.82 -15.73 15.56
C ALA A 126 -18.08 -17.18 15.07
N GLY A 127 -17.21 -18.16 15.36
CA GLY A 127 -17.46 -19.56 14.94
C GLY A 127 -17.38 -19.77 13.42
N ASP A 128 -18.24 -20.66 12.89
CA ASP A 128 -18.29 -21.13 11.48
C ASP A 128 -18.61 -20.03 10.44
N ASP A 129 -18.82 -18.78 10.85
CA ASP A 129 -18.99 -17.66 9.94
C ASP A 129 -17.65 -17.21 9.34
N ALA A 130 -17.71 -16.77 8.09
CA ALA A 130 -16.62 -16.14 7.35
C ALA A 130 -15.94 -15.03 8.16
N GLY A 131 -14.87 -15.36 8.90
CA GLY A 131 -14.08 -14.39 9.66
C GLY A 131 -13.65 -13.14 8.86
N CYS A 132 -13.23 -12.08 9.56
CA CYS A 132 -12.85 -10.82 8.90
C CYS A 132 -11.57 -10.98 8.05
N VAL A 133 -11.70 -10.77 6.74
CA VAL A 133 -10.60 -10.88 5.76
C VAL A 133 -9.41 -9.98 6.10
N VAL A 134 -9.65 -8.73 6.50
CA VAL A 134 -8.58 -7.81 6.92
C VAL A 134 -7.86 -8.31 8.17
N PHE A 135 -8.58 -8.89 9.13
CA PHE A 135 -7.97 -9.47 10.32
C PHE A 135 -7.13 -10.71 9.97
N GLU A 136 -7.63 -11.62 9.11
CA GLU A 136 -6.84 -12.78 8.66
C GLU A 136 -5.56 -12.35 7.92
N LEU A 137 -5.68 -11.36 7.03
CA LEU A 137 -4.56 -10.88 6.23
C LEU A 137 -3.48 -10.18 7.07
N PHE A 138 -3.87 -9.27 7.97
CA PHE A 138 -2.92 -8.44 8.73
C PHE A 138 -2.57 -9.01 10.12
N GLY A 139 -3.49 -9.75 10.74
CA GLY A 139 -3.40 -10.28 12.10
C GLY A 139 -3.34 -9.20 13.17
N GLY A 140 -2.75 -9.54 14.31
CA GLY A 140 -2.32 -8.55 15.31
C GLY A 140 -2.93 -8.70 16.71
N PHE A 141 -3.93 -9.56 16.89
CA PHE A 141 -4.62 -9.74 18.19
C PHE A 141 -4.75 -11.23 18.56
N GLY A 142 -4.71 -11.53 19.86
CA GLY A 142 -4.82 -12.90 20.38
C GLY A 142 -3.65 -13.83 20.02
N ALA A 143 -2.44 -13.28 19.81
CA ALA A 143 -1.26 -14.02 19.36
C ALA A 143 -1.41 -14.73 17.99
N ARG A 144 -2.39 -14.34 17.18
CA ARG A 144 -2.56 -14.85 15.81
C ARG A 144 -1.86 -13.93 14.81
N PRO A 145 -0.78 -14.40 14.16
CA PRO A 145 -0.11 -13.59 13.16
C PRO A 145 -0.94 -13.56 11.87
N GLY A 146 -0.88 -12.45 11.14
CA GLY A 146 -1.53 -12.35 9.83
C GLY A 146 -0.83 -13.22 8.78
N VAL A 147 -1.56 -13.47 7.70
CA VAL A 147 -1.06 -14.20 6.53
C VAL A 147 -0.06 -13.37 5.72
N LEU A 148 -0.22 -12.06 5.68
CA LEU A 148 0.64 -11.15 4.91
C LEU A 148 1.92 -10.80 5.68
N LEU A 149 3.07 -11.13 5.11
CA LEU A 149 4.36 -10.62 5.50
C LEU A 149 4.65 -9.34 4.71
N ARG A 150 5.07 -8.29 5.43
CA ARG A 150 5.31 -6.96 4.88
C ARG A 150 6.77 -6.61 5.13
N ARG A 151 7.61 -6.68 4.09
CA ARG A 151 9.02 -6.32 4.23
C ARG A 151 9.15 -4.79 4.25
N PRO A 152 10.13 -4.22 4.96
CA PRO A 152 10.44 -2.80 4.78
C PRO A 152 10.97 -2.53 3.37
N ILE A 153 10.81 -1.30 2.86
CA ILE A 153 11.48 -0.87 1.63
C ILE A 153 12.86 -0.35 2.00
N ARG A 154 13.93 -0.95 1.50
CA ARG A 154 15.27 -0.34 1.60
C ARG A 154 15.50 0.53 0.37
N PHE A 155 16.20 1.65 0.53
CA PHE A 155 16.49 2.50 -0.60
C PHE A 155 17.93 3.00 -0.64
N SER A 156 18.39 3.27 -1.85
CA SER A 156 19.73 3.78 -2.15
C SER A 156 19.66 4.81 -3.30
N PRO A 157 20.45 5.90 -3.28
CA PRO A 157 20.65 6.81 -4.40
C PRO A 157 21.56 6.18 -5.46
N VAL A 158 22.21 5.05 -5.17
CA VAL A 158 23.09 4.34 -6.08
C VAL A 158 22.32 3.20 -6.72
N ARG A 159 21.68 3.48 -7.86
CA ARG A 159 20.82 2.52 -8.59
C ARG A 159 21.40 1.11 -8.75
N ARG A 160 22.70 0.99 -9.00
CA ARG A 160 23.40 -0.31 -9.16
C ARG A 160 23.43 -1.18 -7.88
N GLN A 161 23.07 -0.61 -6.73
CA GLN A 161 22.93 -1.30 -5.44
C GLN A 161 21.47 -1.68 -5.14
N VAL A 162 20.50 -1.20 -5.93
CA VAL A 162 19.07 -1.48 -5.73
C VAL A 162 18.72 -2.83 -6.34
N ASP A 163 18.22 -3.74 -5.51
CA ASP A 163 17.63 -5.02 -5.95
C ASP A 163 16.11 -5.01 -5.79
N VAL A 164 15.40 -4.75 -6.89
CA VAL A 164 13.93 -4.73 -6.92
C VAL A 164 13.30 -6.08 -6.57
N LEU A 165 14.02 -7.20 -6.65
CA LEU A 165 13.47 -8.48 -6.17
C LEU A 165 13.52 -8.63 -4.65
N ARG A 166 14.17 -7.70 -3.95
CA ARG A 166 14.26 -7.69 -2.48
C ARG A 166 13.36 -6.64 -1.84
N GLY A 167 12.49 -6.00 -2.62
CA GLY A 167 11.67 -4.89 -2.15
C GLY A 167 12.49 -3.63 -1.90
N GLU A 168 13.44 -3.35 -2.81
CA GLU A 168 14.29 -2.16 -2.72
C GLU A 168 13.91 -1.11 -3.77
N ALA A 169 14.33 0.13 -3.51
CA ALA A 169 14.04 1.28 -4.34
C ALA A 169 15.25 2.21 -4.53
N GLU A 170 15.31 2.90 -5.66
CA GLU A 170 16.15 4.07 -5.84
C GLU A 170 15.51 5.24 -5.11
N ALA A 171 16.26 6.00 -4.30
CA ALA A 171 15.76 7.24 -3.70
C ALA A 171 16.89 8.14 -3.22
N HIS A 172 16.60 9.44 -3.05
CA HIS A 172 17.57 10.41 -2.56
C HIS A 172 17.02 11.19 -1.37
N TYR A 173 17.84 11.38 -0.34
CA TYR A 173 17.52 12.41 0.64
C TYR A 173 17.58 13.79 -0.02
N ARG A 174 16.58 14.62 0.28
CA ARG A 174 16.52 16.03 -0.10
C ARG A 174 16.20 16.86 1.13
N GLN A 175 16.67 18.09 1.16
CA GLN A 175 16.28 19.07 2.15
C GLN A 175 15.32 20.08 1.52
N LEU A 176 14.17 20.29 2.13
CA LEU A 176 13.20 21.30 1.73
C LEU A 176 13.22 22.46 2.72
N HIS A 177 13.20 23.68 2.19
CA HIS A 177 13.01 24.90 2.95
C HIS A 177 11.63 25.46 2.63
N THR A 178 10.77 25.52 3.64
CA THR A 178 9.42 26.05 3.51
C THR A 178 9.29 27.33 4.33
N GLN A 179 8.73 28.37 3.70
CA GLN A 179 8.46 29.65 4.36
C GLN A 179 6.95 29.88 4.38
N VAL A 180 6.35 29.78 5.56
CA VAL A 180 4.96 30.20 5.77
C VAL A 180 4.95 31.72 5.85
N ARG A 181 4.31 32.36 4.88
CA ARG A 181 4.14 33.81 4.83
C ARG A 181 2.76 34.22 5.32
N SER A 182 2.68 35.38 5.92
CA SER A 182 1.40 35.97 6.27
C SER A 182 0.56 36.20 5.02
N ARG A 183 -0.75 35.96 5.12
CA ARG A 183 -1.73 36.32 4.07
C ARG A 183 -2.34 37.70 4.30
N ASN A 184 -2.05 38.33 5.44
CA ASN A 184 -2.59 39.63 5.79
C ASN A 184 -1.84 40.73 5.03
N GLU A 185 -2.60 41.68 4.47
CA GLU A 185 -2.08 42.76 3.64
C GLU A 185 -1.28 43.80 4.47
N SER A 186 -1.67 44.02 5.73
CA SER A 186 -1.07 44.98 6.68
C SER A 186 0.41 44.73 6.99
N ASP A 187 0.82 43.47 6.85
CA ASP A 187 2.12 42.94 7.20
C ASP A 187 2.85 42.46 5.94
N GLY A 188 2.39 42.85 4.75
CA GLY A 188 3.14 42.76 3.49
C GLY A 188 3.65 41.36 3.13
N GLY A 189 3.00 40.31 3.62
CA GLY A 189 3.43 38.92 3.43
C GLY A 189 4.73 38.55 4.16
N GLN A 190 5.03 39.19 5.30
CA GLN A 190 6.21 38.87 6.11
C GLN A 190 6.25 37.36 6.47
N PRO A 191 7.45 36.76 6.56
CA PRO A 191 7.61 35.36 6.96
C PRO A 191 7.14 35.15 8.41
N LEU A 192 6.19 34.26 8.62
CA LEU A 192 5.68 33.87 9.94
C LEU A 192 6.47 32.70 10.53
N ARG A 193 6.83 31.73 9.67
CA ARG A 193 7.58 30.55 10.07
C ARG A 193 8.48 30.08 8.95
N HIS A 194 9.70 29.71 9.30
CA HIS A 194 10.59 28.96 8.42
C HIS A 194 10.72 27.54 8.98
N ALA A 195 10.54 26.54 8.13
CA ALA A 195 10.77 25.15 8.49
C ALA A 195 11.66 24.49 7.43
N THR A 196 12.80 23.98 7.89
CA THR A 196 13.66 23.09 7.12
C THR A 196 13.24 21.66 7.46
N ARG A 197 13.00 20.83 6.45
CA ARG A 197 12.65 19.43 6.65
C ARG A 197 13.33 18.57 5.61
N ASP A 198 13.85 17.45 6.04
CA ASP A 198 14.44 16.49 5.13
C ASP A 198 13.38 15.49 4.71
N VAL A 199 13.45 15.11 3.45
CA VAL A 199 12.49 14.27 2.74
C VAL A 199 13.22 13.24 1.90
N VAL A 200 12.54 12.14 1.58
CA VAL A 200 12.99 11.18 0.58
C VAL A 200 12.34 11.59 -0.73
N GLY A 201 13.14 11.93 -1.74
CA GLY A 201 12.66 12.33 -3.05
C GLY A 201 12.95 11.28 -4.11
N ASN A 202 12.10 11.24 -5.14
CA ASN A 202 12.19 10.34 -6.29
C ASN A 202 12.35 8.86 -5.87
N LEU A 203 11.52 8.39 -4.94
CA LEU A 203 11.49 6.96 -4.59
C LEU A 203 10.93 6.19 -5.79
N GLU A 204 11.71 5.30 -6.40
CA GLU A 204 11.26 4.42 -7.50
C GLU A 204 11.74 2.99 -7.24
N GLY A 205 10.81 2.04 -7.13
CA GLY A 205 11.19 0.64 -6.93
C GLY A 205 10.00 -0.23 -6.56
N THR A 206 10.27 -1.19 -5.68
CA THR A 206 9.27 -2.19 -5.26
C THR A 206 9.16 -2.27 -3.75
N TRP A 207 7.97 -2.63 -3.29
CA TRP A 207 7.70 -3.13 -1.96
C TRP A 207 7.31 -4.60 -2.04
N LEU A 208 8.00 -5.42 -1.26
CA LEU A 208 7.84 -6.86 -1.29
C LEU A 208 6.90 -7.34 -0.18
N LEU A 209 5.76 -7.86 -0.62
CA LEU A 209 4.78 -8.55 0.20
C LEU A 209 4.91 -10.06 -0.02
N SER A 210 4.74 -10.87 1.02
CA SER A 210 4.72 -12.33 0.87
C SER A 210 3.51 -12.93 1.59
N LEU A 211 2.76 -13.79 0.92
CA LEU A 211 1.65 -14.52 1.51
C LEU A 211 2.14 -15.82 2.16
N ARG A 212 1.80 -16.05 3.43
CA ARG A 212 2.08 -17.34 4.10
C ARG A 212 1.14 -18.46 3.67
N GLU A 213 -0.05 -18.07 3.25
CA GLU A 213 -1.11 -18.93 2.74
C GLU A 213 -1.63 -18.29 1.46
N LEU A 214 -1.65 -19.05 0.37
CA LEU A 214 -2.13 -18.57 -0.92
C LEU A 214 -3.63 -18.79 -1.02
N LYS A 215 -4.40 -17.77 -0.63
CA LYS A 215 -5.83 -17.70 -0.89
C LYS A 215 -6.12 -16.63 -1.95
N PRO A 216 -6.94 -16.91 -2.98
CA PRO A 216 -7.13 -15.99 -4.10
C PRO A 216 -7.79 -14.67 -3.67
N GLU A 217 -8.71 -14.69 -2.70
CA GLU A 217 -9.37 -13.49 -2.18
C GLU A 217 -8.39 -12.53 -1.50
N PHE A 218 -7.28 -13.03 -0.93
CA PHE A 218 -6.24 -12.17 -0.36
C PHE A 218 -5.47 -11.44 -1.45
N VAL A 219 -5.20 -12.11 -2.58
CA VAL A 219 -4.61 -11.47 -3.76
C VAL A 219 -5.60 -10.44 -4.33
N GLY A 220 -6.88 -10.81 -4.45
CA GLY A 220 -7.94 -9.90 -4.91
C GLY A 220 -8.02 -8.63 -4.06
N LEU A 221 -8.02 -8.77 -2.73
CA LEU A 221 -8.03 -7.63 -1.81
C LEU A 221 -6.79 -6.75 -1.95
N LEU A 222 -5.60 -7.35 -2.09
CA LEU A 222 -4.36 -6.59 -2.30
C LEU A 222 -4.37 -5.82 -3.62
N VAL A 223 -4.82 -6.45 -4.71
CA VAL A 223 -4.91 -5.82 -6.03
C VAL A 223 -5.89 -4.65 -6.02
N GLU A 224 -7.09 -4.84 -5.47
CA GLU A 224 -8.10 -3.79 -5.37
C GLU A 224 -7.65 -2.67 -4.42
N ALA A 225 -7.03 -3.01 -3.28
CA ALA A 225 -6.53 -2.01 -2.33
C ALA A 225 -5.41 -1.15 -2.94
N VAL A 226 -4.45 -1.76 -3.63
CA VAL A 226 -3.37 -1.01 -4.31
C VAL A 226 -3.95 -0.15 -5.44
N SER A 227 -4.89 -0.67 -6.22
CA SER A 227 -5.57 0.10 -7.28
C SER A 227 -6.36 1.29 -6.69
N PHE A 228 -7.04 1.08 -5.56
CA PHE A 228 -7.77 2.11 -4.86
C PHE A 228 -6.84 3.21 -4.32
N LEU A 229 -5.73 2.82 -3.67
CA LEU A 229 -4.76 3.74 -3.10
C LEU A 229 -4.10 4.61 -4.18
N ASP A 230 -3.77 4.03 -5.32
CA ASP A 230 -3.25 4.78 -6.46
C ASP A 230 -4.28 5.76 -7.04
N ALA A 231 -5.51 5.30 -7.28
CA ALA A 231 -6.58 6.13 -7.82
C ALA A 231 -6.98 7.31 -6.90
N ASN A 232 -6.62 7.24 -5.62
CA ASN A 232 -6.89 8.26 -4.61
C ASN A 232 -5.60 8.86 -4.01
N SER A 233 -4.47 8.75 -4.72
CA SER A 233 -3.15 9.16 -4.20
C SER A 233 -3.05 10.65 -3.90
N ASP A 234 -3.88 11.48 -4.54
CA ASP A 234 -3.99 12.92 -4.32
C ASP A 234 -4.88 13.28 -3.12
N SER A 235 -5.72 12.35 -2.65
CA SER A 235 -6.55 12.53 -1.47
C SER A 235 -5.71 12.44 -0.19
N PHE A 236 -5.80 13.47 0.65
CA PHE A 236 -5.07 13.54 1.92
C PHE A 236 -5.30 12.32 2.84
N GLU A 237 -6.44 11.64 2.72
CA GLU A 237 -6.75 10.46 3.51
C GLU A 237 -5.87 9.26 3.14
N PHE A 238 -5.51 9.13 1.86
CA PHE A 238 -4.84 7.96 1.27
C PHE A 238 -3.39 8.23 0.86
N GLN A 239 -2.83 9.40 1.19
CA GLN A 239 -1.40 9.66 1.02
C GLN A 239 -0.54 8.79 1.94
N LEU A 240 0.58 8.30 1.40
CA LEU A 240 1.57 7.52 2.12
C LEU A 240 2.33 8.37 3.14
N GLY A 241 2.28 7.97 4.40
CA GLY A 241 2.99 8.63 5.50
C GLY A 241 2.17 9.65 6.29
N GLY A 242 2.84 10.37 7.20
CA GLY A 242 2.16 11.21 8.22
C GLY A 242 2.22 12.72 7.97
N ALA A 243 3.01 13.18 7.00
CA ALA A 243 3.29 14.61 6.77
C ALA A 243 2.39 15.22 5.68
N ARG A 244 1.09 14.92 5.75
CA ARG A 244 0.05 15.24 4.75
C ARG A 244 -0.05 16.73 4.38
N ASN A 245 0.22 17.62 5.33
CA ASN A 245 0.15 19.07 5.13
C ASN A 245 1.20 19.66 4.16
N PHE A 246 2.13 18.85 3.65
CA PHE A 246 3.21 19.29 2.76
C PHE A 246 3.02 18.82 1.30
N GLY A 247 1.91 18.17 0.96
CA GLY A 247 1.73 17.56 -0.37
C GLY A 247 2.74 16.45 -0.65
N ALA A 248 3.27 15.84 0.42
CA ALA A 248 4.18 14.71 0.37
C ALA A 248 3.40 13.42 0.63
N GLY A 249 3.82 12.31 0.02
CA GLY A 249 3.17 11.02 0.14
C GLY A 249 2.15 10.70 -0.97
N ILE A 250 2.07 11.52 -2.01
CA ILE A 250 1.37 11.15 -3.25
C ILE A 250 2.22 10.08 -3.91
N ALA A 251 1.69 8.86 -3.98
CA ALA A 251 2.39 7.69 -4.46
C ALA A 251 1.63 7.08 -5.64
N ASP A 252 2.30 6.97 -6.78
CA ASP A 252 1.82 6.14 -7.88
C ASP A 252 2.20 4.69 -7.56
N VAL A 253 1.20 3.83 -7.47
CA VAL A 253 1.40 2.43 -7.08
C VAL A 253 0.63 1.46 -7.97
N GLN A 254 1.20 0.27 -8.12
CA GLN A 254 0.57 -0.81 -8.85
C GLN A 254 1.11 -2.15 -8.38
N VAL A 255 0.29 -3.19 -8.43
CA VAL A 255 0.82 -4.55 -8.33
C VAL A 255 1.60 -4.83 -9.62
N VAL A 256 2.89 -5.11 -9.50
CA VAL A 256 3.71 -5.60 -10.62
C VAL A 256 3.17 -6.97 -11.00
N ASN A 257 2.94 -7.19 -12.30
CA ASN A 257 2.29 -8.39 -12.83
C ASN A 257 2.91 -9.67 -12.24
N PRO A 258 2.15 -10.43 -11.41
CA PRO A 258 2.66 -11.64 -10.77
C PRO A 258 3.04 -12.76 -11.75
N LEU A 259 2.64 -12.69 -13.03
CA LEU A 259 3.07 -13.65 -14.05
C LEU A 259 4.49 -13.36 -14.58
N TYR A 260 5.09 -12.23 -14.21
CA TYR A 260 6.43 -11.90 -14.64
C TYR A 260 7.47 -12.77 -13.96
N SER A 261 8.45 -13.22 -14.74
CA SER A 261 9.67 -13.78 -14.18
C SER A 261 10.52 -12.70 -13.49
N ASP A 262 11.45 -13.14 -12.63
CA ASP A 262 12.52 -12.32 -12.05
C ASP A 262 13.24 -11.41 -13.05
N ALA A 263 13.45 -11.90 -14.28
CA ALA A 263 14.10 -11.13 -15.34
C ALA A 263 13.18 -10.06 -15.93
N GLU A 264 11.88 -10.33 -16.02
CA GLU A 264 10.86 -9.39 -16.49
C GLU A 264 10.61 -8.29 -15.46
N ILE A 265 10.57 -8.60 -14.15
CA ILE A 265 10.49 -7.58 -13.10
C ILE A 265 11.69 -6.64 -13.17
N ARG A 266 12.92 -7.17 -13.24
CA ARG A 266 14.12 -6.32 -13.39
C ARG A 266 14.08 -5.46 -14.65
N ARG A 267 13.44 -5.95 -15.72
CA ARG A 267 13.26 -5.19 -16.97
C ARG A 267 12.31 -4.02 -16.80
N VAL A 268 11.24 -4.15 -16.02
CA VAL A 268 10.29 -3.05 -15.71
C VAL A 268 11.05 -1.84 -15.15
N TYR A 269 11.98 -2.08 -14.22
CA TYR A 269 12.77 -1.04 -13.58
C TYR A 269 14.09 -0.74 -14.28
N ASN A 270 14.28 -1.21 -15.52
CA ASN A 270 15.43 -0.88 -16.35
C ASN A 270 15.02 0.10 -17.45
N ARG A 271 15.27 1.40 -17.23
CA ARG A 271 14.87 2.49 -18.16
C ARG A 271 15.44 2.34 -19.58
N ALA A 272 16.49 1.54 -19.77
CA ALA A 272 17.07 1.28 -21.10
C ALA A 272 16.32 0.18 -21.88
N GLN A 273 15.43 -0.56 -21.23
CA GLN A 273 14.71 -1.68 -21.81
C GLN A 273 13.22 -1.36 -21.94
N LYS A 274 12.60 -1.87 -23.01
CA LYS A 274 11.16 -1.81 -23.23
C LYS A 274 10.53 -3.18 -22.95
N ALA A 275 9.23 -3.19 -22.67
CA ALA A 275 8.43 -4.40 -22.54
C ALA A 275 8.50 -5.25 -23.82
N THR A 276 8.66 -6.56 -23.66
CA THR A 276 8.67 -7.55 -24.75
C THR A 276 7.26 -7.87 -25.21
N SER A 277 7.10 -8.65 -26.30
CA SER A 277 5.79 -9.18 -26.68
C SER A 277 5.25 -10.15 -25.63
N ALA A 278 6.09 -11.05 -25.10
CA ALA A 278 5.70 -11.99 -24.04
C ALA A 278 5.19 -11.28 -22.78
N MET A 279 5.85 -10.19 -22.35
CA MET A 279 5.35 -9.39 -21.22
C MET A 279 3.98 -8.76 -21.52
N ARG A 280 3.76 -8.27 -22.74
CA ARG A 280 2.44 -7.72 -23.13
C ARG A 280 1.35 -8.77 -23.19
N GLU A 281 1.68 -10.00 -23.58
CA GLU A 281 0.76 -11.14 -23.54
C GLU A 281 0.38 -11.46 -22.10
N LYS A 282 1.37 -11.59 -21.21
CA LYS A 282 1.14 -11.74 -19.76
C LYS A 282 0.36 -10.59 -19.15
N ASP A 283 0.54 -9.35 -19.62
CA ASP A 283 -0.24 -8.20 -19.14
C ASP A 283 -1.71 -8.28 -19.55
N ALA A 284 -1.99 -8.80 -20.75
CA ALA A 284 -3.36 -9.05 -21.19
C ALA A 284 -3.96 -10.21 -20.37
N GLU A 285 -3.24 -11.32 -20.25
CA GLU A 285 -3.69 -12.48 -19.48
C GLU A 285 -3.94 -12.15 -17.99
N TRP A 286 -3.02 -11.41 -17.36
CA TRP A 286 -3.22 -10.93 -16.00
C TRP A 286 -4.45 -10.05 -15.87
N ARG A 287 -4.65 -9.09 -16.77
CA ARG A 287 -5.77 -8.14 -16.70
C ARG A 287 -7.11 -8.82 -16.95
N ASP A 288 -7.17 -9.63 -18.01
CA ASP A 288 -8.41 -10.10 -18.63
C ASP A 288 -8.84 -11.47 -18.08
N VAL A 289 -7.95 -12.19 -17.37
CA VAL A 289 -8.25 -13.50 -16.76
C VAL A 289 -7.97 -13.46 -15.26
N TYR A 290 -6.70 -13.50 -14.85
CA TYR A 290 -6.38 -13.79 -13.45
C TYR A 290 -6.81 -12.70 -12.47
N ARG A 291 -6.70 -11.42 -12.83
CA ARG A 291 -7.19 -10.32 -11.99
C ARG A 291 -8.69 -10.45 -11.74
N GLU A 292 -9.47 -10.80 -12.76
CA GLU A 292 -10.92 -11.00 -12.62
C GLU A 292 -11.21 -12.18 -11.69
N GLU A 293 -10.47 -13.27 -11.82
CA GLU A 293 -10.60 -14.47 -10.98
C GLU A 293 -10.27 -14.19 -9.50
N PHE A 294 -9.20 -13.44 -9.22
CA PHE A 294 -8.86 -13.01 -7.85
C PHE A 294 -9.90 -12.05 -7.26
N VAL A 295 -10.44 -11.12 -8.07
CA VAL A 295 -11.51 -10.21 -7.64
C VAL A 295 -12.81 -10.98 -7.43
N ARG A 296 -13.12 -11.98 -8.26
CA ARG A 296 -14.28 -12.85 -8.07
C ARG A 296 -14.15 -13.66 -6.78
N ALA A 297 -12.95 -14.15 -6.45
CA ALA A 297 -12.73 -14.83 -5.18
C ALA A 297 -12.93 -13.90 -3.98
N LEU A 298 -12.47 -12.64 -4.09
CA LEU A 298 -12.78 -11.63 -3.08
C LEU A 298 -14.28 -11.39 -2.97
N GLN A 299 -14.99 -11.25 -4.10
CA GLN A 299 -16.43 -11.09 -4.16
C GLN A 299 -17.15 -12.25 -3.47
N ASP A 300 -16.84 -13.48 -3.83
CA ASP A 300 -17.42 -14.68 -3.23
C ASP A 300 -17.20 -14.72 -1.72
N ARG A 301 -16.04 -14.24 -1.25
CA ARG A 301 -15.73 -14.14 0.17
C ARG A 301 -16.53 -13.05 0.91
N VAL A 302 -16.76 -11.90 0.27
CA VAL A 302 -17.29 -10.69 0.94
C VAL A 302 -18.75 -10.43 0.64
N SER A 303 -19.31 -11.08 -0.36
CA SER A 303 -20.71 -10.95 -0.73
C SER A 303 -21.48 -12.02 0.05
N ASP A 304 -22.27 -11.60 1.04
CA ASP A 304 -23.49 -12.38 1.31
C ASP A 304 -24.36 -12.32 0.05
N ALA A 305 -25.22 -13.34 -0.16
CA ALA A 305 -25.95 -13.72 -1.39
C ALA A 305 -26.55 -12.64 -2.33
N ASP A 306 -26.50 -11.34 -2.01
CA ASP A 306 -27.06 -10.21 -2.76
C ASP A 306 -26.08 -9.04 -3.04
N GLY A 307 -24.76 -9.15 -2.74
CA GLY A 307 -23.84 -7.99 -2.74
C GLY A 307 -22.75 -7.96 -3.82
N GLU A 308 -23.06 -7.71 -5.10
CA GLU A 308 -22.01 -7.48 -6.13
C GLU A 308 -21.12 -6.27 -5.78
N LEU A 309 -19.81 -6.48 -5.67
CA LEU A 309 -18.82 -5.39 -5.69
C LEU A 309 -18.97 -4.62 -7.01
N ARG A 310 -19.15 -3.29 -6.92
CA ARG A 310 -19.06 -2.43 -8.10
C ARG A 310 -17.69 -2.60 -8.76
N ALA A 311 -17.67 -2.59 -10.09
CA ALA A 311 -16.46 -2.72 -10.89
C ALA A 311 -15.32 -1.84 -10.38
N ALA A 312 -14.08 -2.33 -10.54
CA ALA A 312 -12.85 -1.67 -10.15
C ALA A 312 -12.90 -0.17 -10.49
N VAL A 313 -12.48 0.68 -9.54
CA VAL A 313 -12.42 2.13 -9.72
C VAL A 313 -11.56 2.43 -10.95
N ASP A 314 -12.21 2.78 -12.07
CA ASP A 314 -11.52 3.07 -13.32
C ASP A 314 -10.74 4.39 -13.17
N ARG A 315 -9.47 4.37 -13.57
CA ARG A 315 -8.47 5.45 -13.40
C ARG A 315 -8.74 6.70 -14.25
N ARG A 316 -9.93 6.88 -14.81
CA ARG A 316 -10.17 7.91 -15.84
C ARG A 316 -11.50 8.60 -15.68
N ASP A 317 -11.50 9.67 -14.89
CA ASP A 317 -12.40 10.81 -15.15
C ASP A 317 -11.84 12.15 -14.65
N SER A 318 -10.51 12.34 -14.75
CA SER A 318 -9.86 13.64 -14.51
C SER A 318 -9.38 14.34 -15.79
N SER A 319 -10.04 14.06 -16.93
CA SER A 319 -9.82 14.79 -18.18
C SER A 319 -11.12 15.30 -18.80
N ALA A 320 -11.91 16.08 -18.07
CA ALA A 320 -12.99 16.88 -18.65
C ALA A 320 -13.42 18.08 -17.77
N SER A 321 -12.49 18.98 -17.45
CA SER A 321 -12.88 20.38 -17.15
C SER A 321 -11.76 21.36 -17.50
N GLY A 322 -11.28 21.29 -18.74
CA GLY A 322 -10.63 22.40 -19.41
C GLY A 322 -11.58 22.95 -20.46
N GLY A 323 -12.20 24.11 -20.20
CA GLY A 323 -13.00 24.80 -21.20
C GLY A 323 -13.88 25.94 -20.66
N GLU A 324 -13.38 27.16 -20.84
CA GLU A 324 -14.11 28.39 -21.18
C GLU A 324 -14.84 29.18 -20.07
N SER A 325 -14.15 30.19 -19.53
CA SER A 325 -14.53 31.63 -19.53
C SER A 325 -13.45 32.45 -18.82
#